data_AF-W1Y5X3-F1
#
_entry.id   AF-W1Y5X3-F1
#
_cell.length_a   1.000
_cell.length_b   1.000
_cell.length_c   1.000
_cell.angle_alpha   90.00
_cell.angle_beta   90.00
_cell.angle_gamma   90.00
#
_symmetry.space_group_name_H-M   'P 1'
#
loop_
_entity.id
_entity.type
_entity.pdbx_description
1 polymer ?
#
loop_
_entity_poly.entity_id
_entity_poly.type
_entity_poly.pdbx_seq_one_letter_code
_entity_poly.pdbx_strand_id
1 'polypeptide(L)'
;MDDINLFPFAGLQIFLMIWVTKVIINMKFNFRDYIIVFTIVIPSAIMYYFWQSKALIVLVIIIIIFFYTKIKLYSILVVLFTTMILYITNFITVYIHLTIKDYIPFKFVLQLIHFTFFVIITLIIAYLTQLLFNKLKVSYLSLNKRYLFIITIVLFISFILLYMVSQTDMRGNDTLKL
;
A
#
# COMPACT_ATOMS: atom_id res chain seq x y z
N MET A 1 -19.88 7.65 3.44
CA MET A 1 -18.99 6.49 3.67
C MET A 1 -18.37 6.68 5.05
N ASP A 2 -19.19 6.69 6.12
CA ASP A 2 -18.84 7.52 7.28
C ASP A 2 -18.33 6.75 8.50
N ASP A 3 -18.27 5.42 8.46
CA ASP A 3 -17.87 4.63 9.65
C ASP A 3 -16.89 3.48 9.35
N ILE A 4 -16.12 3.53 8.25
CA ILE A 4 -14.89 2.72 8.27
C ILE A 4 -13.96 3.51 9.17
N ASN A 5 -13.85 3.10 10.42
CA ASN A 5 -12.97 3.72 11.42
C ASN A 5 -11.58 3.98 10.78
N LEU A 6 -11.34 5.22 10.30
CA LEU A 6 -10.24 5.56 9.37
C LEU A 6 -8.88 5.30 10.03
N PHE A 7 -8.84 5.47 11.35
CA PHE A 7 -7.62 5.42 12.14
C PHE A 7 -6.98 4.01 12.22
N PRO A 8 -7.68 2.95 12.66
CA PRO A 8 -7.11 1.60 12.68
C PRO A 8 -6.78 1.07 11.28
N PHE A 9 -7.58 1.41 10.26
CA PHE A 9 -7.29 0.98 8.89
C PHE A 9 -6.03 1.65 8.34
N ALA A 10 -5.87 2.96 8.55
CA ALA A 10 -4.67 3.67 8.14
C ALA A 10 -3.42 3.11 8.83
N GLY A 11 -3.48 2.88 10.15
CA GLY A 11 -2.37 2.25 10.88
C GLY A 11 -2.02 0.87 10.32
N LEU A 12 -3.01 0.05 10.02
CA LEU A 12 -2.83 -1.27 9.42
C LEU A 12 -2.24 -1.18 8.00
N GLN A 13 -2.69 -0.23 7.17
CA GLN A 13 -2.18 -0.03 5.83
C GLN A 13 -0.70 0.38 5.85
N ILE A 14 -0.32 1.29 6.75
CA ILE A 14 1.06 1.77 6.90
C ILE A 14 1.97 0.64 7.38
N PHE A 15 1.50 -0.12 8.36
CA PHE A 15 2.20 -1.32 8.84
C PHE A 15 2.40 -2.33 7.72
N LEU A 16 1.34 -2.63 6.95
CA LEU A 16 1.42 -3.54 5.81
C LEU A 16 2.35 -3.03 4.72
N MET A 17 2.42 -1.72 4.47
CA MET A 17 3.34 -1.16 3.48
C MET A 17 4.80 -1.48 3.81
N ILE A 18 5.19 -1.32 5.07
CA ILE A 18 6.53 -1.65 5.55
C ILE A 18 6.75 -3.17 5.52
N TRP A 19 5.76 -3.96 5.95
CA TRP A 19 5.86 -5.42 6.00
C TRP A 19 5.95 -6.04 4.60
N VAL A 20 5.12 -5.61 3.67
CA VAL A 20 5.12 -6.07 2.27
C VAL A 20 6.43 -5.68 1.59
N THR A 21 6.95 -4.48 1.85
CA THR A 21 8.27 -4.05 1.35
C THR A 21 9.36 -5.02 1.82
N LYS A 22 9.36 -5.36 3.12
CA LYS A 22 10.28 -6.35 3.69
C LYS A 22 10.16 -7.73 3.03
N VAL A 23 8.94 -8.22 2.81
CA VAL A 23 8.67 -9.50 2.14
C VAL A 23 9.23 -9.51 0.72
N ILE A 24 8.93 -8.48 -0.08
CA ILE A 24 9.37 -8.40 -1.48
C ILE A 24 10.89 -8.38 -1.60
N ILE A 25 11.59 -7.67 -0.70
CA ILE A 25 13.06 -7.60 -0.70
C ILE A 25 13.71 -8.85 -0.08
N ASN A 26 12.96 -9.65 0.69
CA ASN A 26 13.46 -10.75 1.49
C ASN A 26 14.55 -10.31 2.50
N MET A 27 14.32 -9.19 3.20
CA MET A 27 15.30 -8.62 4.15
C MET A 27 15.02 -9.09 5.59
N LYS A 28 16.09 -9.39 6.33
CA LYS A 28 16.02 -9.60 7.79
C LYS A 28 16.01 -8.25 8.50
N PHE A 29 15.01 -8.01 9.34
CA PHE A 29 14.93 -6.81 10.17
C PHE A 29 15.58 -7.07 11.52
N ASN A 30 16.42 -6.15 11.98
CA ASN A 30 16.95 -6.17 13.34
C ASN A 30 15.96 -5.52 14.32
N PHE A 31 16.11 -5.79 15.62
CA PHE A 31 15.24 -5.24 16.67
C PHE A 31 15.12 -3.70 16.60
N ARG A 32 16.23 -3.01 16.32
CA ARG A 32 16.27 -1.54 16.11
C ARG A 32 15.39 -1.09 14.96
N ASP A 33 15.31 -1.87 13.87
CA ASP A 33 14.49 -1.53 12.71
C ASP A 33 13.00 -1.60 13.07
N TYR A 34 12.59 -2.55 13.94
CA TYR A 34 11.20 -2.63 14.41
C TYR A 34 10.78 -1.42 15.28
N ILE A 35 11.68 -0.90 16.11
CA ILE A 35 11.43 0.33 16.90
C ILE A 35 11.21 1.53 15.97
N ILE A 36 12.03 1.65 14.92
CA ILE A 36 11.89 2.72 13.93
C ILE A 36 10.57 2.58 13.18
N VAL A 37 10.16 1.37 12.82
CA VAL A 37 8.86 1.11 12.17
C VAL A 37 7.70 1.56 13.06
N PHE A 38 7.70 1.20 14.35
CA PHE A 38 6.68 1.69 15.29
C PHE A 38 6.67 3.22 15.40
N THR A 39 7.87 3.82 15.43
CA THR A 39 8.05 5.28 15.45
C THR A 39 7.58 5.95 14.17
N ILE A 40 7.51 5.24 13.04
CA ILE A 40 6.95 5.77 11.79
C ILE A 40 5.42 5.57 11.78
N VAL A 41 4.91 4.40 12.18
CA VAL A 41 3.48 4.05 12.12
C VAL A 41 2.64 4.95 13.02
N ILE A 42 3.05 5.21 14.26
CA ILE A 42 2.24 5.99 15.22
C ILE A 42 2.06 7.46 14.77
N PRO A 43 3.13 8.23 14.49
CA PRO A 43 2.99 9.63 14.04
C PRO A 43 2.32 9.74 12.69
N SER A 44 2.52 8.77 11.80
CA SER A 44 1.91 8.81 10.47
C SER A 44 0.41 8.50 10.49
N ALA A 45 -0.05 7.63 11.39
CA ALA A 45 -1.48 7.44 11.64
C ALA A 45 -2.13 8.72 12.19
N ILE A 46 -1.43 9.45 13.06
CA ILE A 46 -1.87 10.77 13.58
C ILE A 46 -1.90 11.80 12.44
N MET A 47 -0.85 11.87 11.60
CA MET A 47 -0.83 12.76 10.44
C MET A 47 -1.98 12.47 9.47
N TYR A 48 -2.33 11.20 9.27
CA TYR A 48 -3.46 10.82 8.42
C TYR A 48 -4.80 11.32 8.97
N TYR A 49 -4.97 11.36 10.29
CA TYR A 49 -6.16 11.95 10.91
C TYR A 49 -6.32 13.44 10.59
N PHE A 50 -5.22 14.22 10.57
CA PHE A 50 -5.26 15.66 10.32
C PHE A 50 -5.24 16.03 8.82
N TRP A 51 -4.45 15.32 8.02
CA TRP A 51 -4.20 15.66 6.60
C TRP A 51 -4.91 14.75 5.59
N GLN A 52 -5.65 13.75 6.07
CA GLN A 52 -6.35 12.74 5.27
C GLN A 52 -5.46 12.21 4.12
N SER A 53 -5.95 12.23 2.89
CA SER A 53 -5.28 11.64 1.73
C SER A 53 -3.95 12.32 1.38
N LYS A 54 -3.72 13.59 1.76
CA LYS A 54 -2.43 14.27 1.51
C LYS A 54 -1.29 13.69 2.35
N ALA A 55 -1.60 13.12 3.51
CA ALA A 55 -0.60 12.48 4.39
C ALA A 55 0.04 11.26 3.74
N LEU A 56 -0.65 10.59 2.81
CA LEU A 56 -0.13 9.39 2.12
C LEU A 56 1.12 9.71 1.29
N ILE A 57 1.19 10.85 0.61
CA ILE A 57 2.38 11.22 -0.18
C ILE A 57 3.59 11.41 0.74
N VAL A 58 3.40 12.15 1.84
CA VAL A 58 4.47 12.40 2.83
C VAL A 58 4.96 11.08 3.43
N LEU A 59 4.03 10.17 3.71
CA LEU A 59 4.31 8.85 4.26
C LEU A 59 5.15 7.98 3.32
N VAL A 60 4.80 7.97 2.02
CA VAL A 60 5.60 7.26 1.00
C VAL A 60 7.02 7.81 0.96
N ILE A 61 7.19 9.13 1.01
CA ILE A 61 8.52 9.75 1.02
C ILE A 61 9.33 9.32 2.25
N ILE A 62 8.72 9.34 3.45
CA ILE A 62 9.39 8.92 4.70
C ILE A 62 9.82 7.45 4.61
N ILE A 63 8.96 6.57 4.11
CA ILE A 63 9.27 5.14 3.97
C ILE A 63 10.36 4.92 2.91
N ILE A 64 10.32 5.65 1.79
CA ILE A 64 11.39 5.63 0.78
C ILE A 64 12.73 6.00 1.43
N ILE A 65 12.79 7.09 2.22
CA ILE A 65 14.00 7.55 2.90
C ILE A 65 14.52 6.46 3.85
N PHE A 66 13.63 5.88 4.67
CA PHE A 66 13.99 4.81 5.59
C PHE A 66 14.63 3.62 4.86
N PHE A 67 13.99 3.09 3.82
CA PHE A 67 14.52 1.96 3.06
C PHE A 67 15.73 2.35 2.19
N TYR A 68 15.85 3.61 1.78
CA TYR A 68 17.01 4.08 1.00
C TYR A 68 18.32 3.90 1.77
N THR A 69 18.31 4.08 3.09
CA THR A 69 19.48 3.84 3.95
C THR A 69 19.99 2.39 3.89
N LYS A 70 19.14 1.42 3.52
CA LYS A 70 19.47 0.00 3.51
C LYS A 70 19.72 -0.56 2.10
N ILE A 71 18.92 -0.15 1.11
CA ILE A 71 18.92 -0.74 -0.24
C ILE A 71 19.16 0.27 -1.37
N LYS A 72 19.51 1.52 -1.04
CA LYS A 72 19.82 2.59 -2.00
C LYS A 72 18.66 2.81 -3.00
N LEU A 73 18.95 3.01 -4.29
CA LEU A 73 17.96 3.34 -5.32
C LEU A 73 16.88 2.27 -5.52
N TYR A 74 17.15 0.99 -5.21
CA TYR A 74 16.13 -0.06 -5.28
C TYR A 74 14.98 0.15 -4.28
N SER A 75 15.20 0.95 -3.21
CA SER A 75 14.16 1.35 -2.26
C SER A 75 12.97 1.99 -2.95
N ILE A 76 13.25 2.95 -3.83
CA ILE A 76 12.22 3.75 -4.48
C ILE A 76 11.30 2.84 -5.28
N LEU A 77 11.89 1.93 -6.06
CA LEU A 77 11.16 1.01 -6.90
C LEU A 77 10.28 0.07 -6.06
N VAL A 78 10.85 -0.58 -5.04
CA VAL A 78 10.08 -1.53 -4.23
C VAL A 78 8.98 -0.82 -3.44
N VAL A 79 9.26 0.32 -2.82
CA VAL A 79 8.25 1.04 -2.04
C VAL A 79 7.10 1.51 -2.95
N LEU A 80 7.39 2.04 -4.15
CA LEU A 80 6.33 2.37 -5.12
C LEU A 80 5.52 1.13 -5.53
N PHE A 81 6.19 0.00 -5.77
CA PHE A 81 5.51 -1.26 -6.08
C PHE A 81 4.59 -1.71 -4.93
N THR A 82 5.03 -1.56 -3.68
CA THR A 82 4.22 -1.92 -2.51
C THR A 82 3.01 -1.02 -2.34
N THR A 83 3.16 0.28 -2.62
CA THR A 83 2.05 1.22 -2.60
C THR A 83 1.01 0.88 -3.66
N MET A 84 1.43 0.46 -4.86
CA MET A 84 0.52 -0.01 -5.91
C MET A 84 -0.28 -1.22 -5.44
N ILE A 85 0.40 -2.23 -4.87
CA ILE A 85 -0.24 -3.45 -4.38
C ILE A 85 -1.32 -3.12 -3.35
N LEU A 86 -1.02 -2.21 -2.42
CA LEU A 86 -1.97 -1.79 -1.40
C LEU A 86 -3.18 -1.05 -1.98
N TYR A 87 -2.98 -0.16 -2.97
CA TYR A 87 -4.10 0.51 -3.63
C TYR A 87 -5.01 -0.46 -4.39
N ILE A 88 -4.42 -1.38 -5.15
CA ILE A 88 -5.18 -2.41 -5.87
C ILE A 88 -5.95 -3.29 -4.89
N THR A 89 -5.31 -3.71 -3.81
CA THR A 89 -5.97 -4.53 -2.78
C THR A 89 -7.07 -3.77 -2.06
N ASN A 90 -6.88 -2.47 -1.82
CA ASN A 90 -7.91 -1.61 -1.23
C ASN A 90 -9.14 -1.54 -2.14
N PHE A 91 -8.92 -1.33 -3.45
CA PHE A 91 -10.00 -1.31 -4.43
C PHE A 91 -10.79 -2.64 -4.45
N ILE A 92 -10.09 -3.79 -4.51
CA ILE A 92 -10.72 -5.11 -4.50
C ILE A 92 -11.53 -5.34 -3.21
N THR A 93 -10.99 -4.95 -2.06
CA THR A 93 -11.64 -5.19 -0.76
C THR A 93 -12.78 -4.24 -0.47
N VAL A 94 -12.74 -3.01 -0.99
CA VAL A 94 -13.88 -2.08 -0.99
C VAL A 94 -15.00 -2.65 -1.87
N TYR A 95 -14.68 -3.17 -3.04
CA TYR A 95 -15.66 -3.83 -3.91
C TYR A 95 -16.36 -5.00 -3.20
N ILE A 96 -15.59 -5.92 -2.61
CA ILE A 96 -16.13 -7.04 -1.82
C ILE A 96 -16.99 -6.54 -0.65
N HIS A 97 -16.54 -5.50 0.05
CA HIS A 97 -17.28 -4.91 1.17
C HIS A 97 -18.65 -4.36 0.73
N LEU A 98 -18.72 -3.68 -0.41
CA LEU A 98 -19.97 -3.15 -0.95
C LEU A 98 -20.94 -4.25 -1.34
N THR A 99 -20.47 -5.37 -1.90
CA THR A 99 -21.32 -6.51 -2.26
C THR A 99 -21.91 -7.23 -1.04
N ILE A 100 -21.15 -7.31 0.06
CA ILE A 100 -21.54 -8.08 1.25
C ILE A 100 -22.34 -7.22 2.25
N LYS A 101 -22.26 -5.89 2.15
CA LYS A 101 -22.89 -4.94 3.08
C LYS A 101 -24.37 -5.20 3.31
N ASP A 102 -25.11 -5.59 2.28
CA ASP A 102 -26.56 -5.79 2.37
C ASP A 102 -26.95 -7.11 3.07
N TYR A 103 -26.01 -8.04 3.23
CA TYR A 103 -26.22 -9.34 3.86
C TYR A 103 -25.83 -9.38 5.34
N ILE A 104 -24.99 -8.44 5.79
CA ILE A 104 -24.46 -8.42 7.16
C ILE A 104 -24.93 -7.15 7.89
N PRO A 105 -25.85 -7.27 8.87
CA PRO A 105 -26.41 -6.10 9.56
C PRO A 105 -25.43 -5.45 10.56
N PHE A 106 -24.43 -6.19 11.05
CA PHE A 106 -23.49 -5.69 12.05
C PHE A 106 -22.27 -5.01 11.41
N LYS A 107 -22.18 -3.68 11.53
CA LYS A 107 -21.06 -2.85 11.02
C LYS A 107 -19.67 -3.35 11.46
N PHE A 108 -19.53 -3.73 12.74
CA PHE A 108 -18.26 -4.19 13.29
C PHE A 108 -17.77 -5.50 12.63
N VAL A 109 -18.67 -6.45 12.42
CA VAL A 109 -18.36 -7.73 11.76
C VAL A 109 -17.95 -7.50 10.31
N LEU A 110 -18.67 -6.62 9.61
CA LEU A 110 -18.35 -6.25 8.22
C LEU A 110 -16.96 -5.59 8.10
N GLN A 111 -16.57 -4.78 9.08
CA GLN A 111 -15.24 -4.14 9.11
C GLN A 111 -14.11 -5.14 9.39
N LEU A 112 -14.33 -6.09 10.31
CA LEU A 112 -13.38 -7.19 10.56
C LEU A 112 -13.17 -8.05 9.32
N ILE A 113 -14.25 -8.36 8.60
CA ILE A 113 -14.19 -9.10 7.34
C ILE A 113 -13.35 -8.33 6.31
N HIS A 114 -13.61 -7.03 6.14
CA HIS A 114 -12.84 -6.18 5.24
C HIS A 114 -11.34 -6.18 5.56
N PHE A 115 -10.97 -6.00 6.84
CA PHE A 115 -9.55 -6.03 7.27
C PHE A 115 -8.89 -7.39 7.02
N THR A 116 -9.61 -8.47 7.29
CA THR A 116 -9.10 -9.83 7.10
C THR A 116 -8.82 -10.11 5.62
N PHE A 117 -9.77 -9.78 4.74
CA PHE A 117 -9.56 -9.91 3.30
C PHE A 117 -8.41 -9.02 2.80
N PHE A 118 -8.31 -7.79 3.31
CA PHE A 118 -7.23 -6.88 2.95
C PHE A 118 -5.85 -7.45 3.28
N VAL A 119 -5.66 -7.99 4.49
CA VAL A 119 -4.39 -8.61 4.89
C VAL A 119 -4.08 -9.84 4.03
N ILE A 120 -5.06 -10.74 3.85
CA ILE A 120 -4.85 -12.00 3.11
C ILE A 120 -4.47 -11.72 1.66
N ILE A 121 -5.26 -10.90 0.95
CA ILE A 121 -5.02 -10.58 -0.46
C ILE A 121 -3.68 -9.87 -0.62
N THR A 122 -3.38 -8.91 0.28
CA THR A 122 -2.10 -8.18 0.24
C THR A 122 -0.91 -9.14 0.37
N LEU A 123 -0.96 -10.10 1.31
CA LEU A 123 0.12 -11.06 1.51
C LEU A 123 0.29 -12.01 0.31
N ILE A 124 -0.81 -12.47 -0.29
CA ILE A 124 -0.77 -13.31 -1.50
C ILE A 124 -0.08 -12.56 -2.64
N ILE A 125 -0.49 -11.31 -2.91
CA ILE A 125 0.11 -10.49 -3.98
C ILE A 125 1.58 -10.16 -3.66
N ALA A 126 1.91 -9.90 -2.39
CA ALA A 126 3.29 -9.65 -1.97
C ALA A 126 4.21 -10.84 -2.26
N TYR A 127 3.77 -12.05 -1.95
CA TYR A 127 4.54 -13.27 -2.19
C TYR A 127 4.70 -13.54 -3.69
N LEU A 128 3.63 -13.38 -4.49
CA LEU A 128 3.72 -13.45 -5.95
C LEU A 128 4.71 -12.44 -6.51
N THR A 129 4.68 -11.22 -6.01
CA THR A 129 5.61 -10.14 -6.39
C THR A 129 7.05 -10.47 -6.01
N GLN A 130 7.29 -11.05 -4.83
CA GLN A 130 8.61 -11.49 -4.41
C GLN A 130 9.20 -12.53 -5.38
N LEU A 131 8.39 -13.50 -5.81
CA LEU A 131 8.81 -14.50 -6.79
C LEU A 131 9.18 -13.85 -8.13
N LEU A 132 8.38 -12.89 -8.60
CA LEU A 132 8.67 -12.12 -9.81
C LEU A 132 9.98 -11.32 -9.67
N PHE A 133 10.18 -10.61 -8.57
CA PHE A 133 11.40 -9.83 -8.33
C PHE A 133 12.65 -10.70 -8.30
N ASN A 134 12.60 -11.88 -7.69
CA ASN A 134 13.72 -12.81 -7.66
C ASN A 134 14.08 -13.31 -9.07
N LYS A 135 13.08 -13.60 -9.92
CA LYS A 135 13.33 -13.94 -11.33
C LYS A 135 13.85 -12.75 -12.14
N LEU A 136 13.34 -11.54 -11.89
CA LEU A 136 13.75 -10.33 -12.59
C LEU A 136 15.21 -9.96 -12.28
N LYS A 137 15.67 -10.11 -11.03
CA LYS A 137 17.08 -9.87 -10.65
C LYS A 137 18.08 -10.73 -11.41
N VAL A 138 17.69 -11.95 -11.78
CA VAL A 138 18.51 -12.87 -12.59
C VAL A 138 18.49 -12.49 -14.06
N SER A 139 17.45 -11.79 -14.53
CA SER A 139 17.35 -11.32 -15.91
C SER A 139 18.30 -10.16 -16.17
N TYR A 140 19.14 -10.30 -17.22
CA TYR A 140 20.13 -9.32 -17.67
C TYR A 140 19.55 -7.91 -17.91
N LEU A 141 18.25 -7.77 -18.17
CA LEU A 141 17.57 -6.48 -18.33
C LEU A 141 17.51 -5.65 -17.04
N SER A 142 17.34 -6.29 -15.87
CA SER A 142 17.18 -5.58 -14.59
C SER A 142 18.51 -5.05 -14.01
N LEU A 143 19.64 -5.52 -14.54
CA LEU A 143 20.98 -5.04 -14.18
C LEU A 143 21.34 -3.73 -14.89
N ASN A 144 20.61 -3.37 -15.96
CA ASN A 144 20.85 -2.13 -16.68
C ASN A 144 20.22 -0.94 -15.93
N LYS A 145 21.07 0.01 -15.49
CA LYS A 145 20.64 1.23 -14.79
C LYS A 145 19.59 2.04 -15.56
N ARG A 146 19.65 2.08 -16.89
CA ARG A 146 18.66 2.78 -17.72
C ARG A 146 17.29 2.12 -17.65
N TYR A 147 17.25 0.79 -17.64
CA TYR A 147 16.01 0.03 -17.59
C TYR A 147 15.30 0.18 -16.23
N LEU A 148 16.06 0.11 -15.13
CA LEU A 148 15.52 0.40 -13.78
C LEU A 148 14.95 1.81 -13.65
N PHE A 149 15.60 2.79 -14.28
CA PHE A 149 15.14 4.17 -14.28
C PHE A 149 13.79 4.31 -15.02
N ILE A 150 13.66 3.71 -16.20
CA ILE A 150 12.41 3.70 -16.98
C ILE A 150 11.27 3.04 -16.17
N ILE A 151 11.52 1.87 -15.58
CA ILE A 151 10.51 1.19 -14.74
C ILE A 151 10.08 2.08 -13.57
N THR A 152 11.02 2.77 -12.93
CA THR A 152 10.72 3.66 -11.81
C THR A 152 9.82 4.82 -12.24
N ILE A 153 10.06 5.41 -13.42
CA ILE A 153 9.20 6.47 -13.97
C ILE A 153 7.80 5.93 -14.24
N VAL A 154 7.68 4.77 -14.89
CA VAL A 154 6.38 4.16 -15.18
C VAL A 154 5.61 3.89 -13.88
N LEU A 155 6.27 3.32 -12.87
CA LEU A 155 5.68 3.10 -11.55
C LEU A 155 5.24 4.40 -10.88
N PHE A 156 6.04 5.45 -10.98
CA PHE A 156 5.72 6.74 -10.41
C PHE A 156 4.49 7.38 -11.07
N ILE A 157 4.40 7.33 -12.40
CA ILE A 157 3.22 7.80 -13.14
C ILE A 157 1.98 7.00 -12.74
N SER A 158 2.08 5.68 -12.74
CA SER A 158 0.98 4.81 -12.32
C SER A 158 0.56 5.10 -10.87
N PHE A 159 1.50 5.44 -9.98
CA PHE A 159 1.21 5.78 -8.60
C PHE A 159 0.38 7.05 -8.51
N ILE A 160 0.74 8.08 -9.28
CA ILE A 160 -0.04 9.33 -9.38
C ILE A 160 -1.45 9.03 -9.88
N LEU A 161 -1.60 8.22 -10.93
CA LEU A 161 -2.90 7.87 -11.49
C LEU A 161 -3.79 7.13 -10.48
N LEU A 162 -3.25 6.09 -9.82
CA LEU A 162 -4.00 5.35 -8.80
C LEU A 162 -4.34 6.23 -7.59
N TYR A 163 -3.45 7.13 -7.20
CA TYR A 163 -3.72 8.09 -6.14
C TYR A 163 -4.87 9.03 -6.51
N MET A 164 -4.90 9.55 -7.74
CA MET A 164 -6.00 10.38 -8.22
C MET A 164 -7.33 9.61 -8.23
N VAL A 165 -7.36 8.38 -8.76
CA VAL A 165 -8.55 7.52 -8.75
C VAL A 165 -9.00 7.16 -7.33
N SER A 166 -8.06 6.96 -6.41
CA SER A 166 -8.38 6.72 -5.00
C SER A 166 -8.91 7.97 -4.29
N GLN A 167 -8.71 9.17 -4.84
CA GLN A 167 -9.19 10.45 -4.30
C GLN A 167 -10.44 10.99 -4.97
N THR A 168 -10.81 10.50 -6.15
CA THR A 168 -12.08 10.87 -6.75
C THR A 168 -13.19 10.35 -5.85
N ASP A 169 -13.77 11.28 -5.09
CA ASP A 169 -14.99 11.07 -4.33
C ASP A 169 -16.01 10.39 -5.26
N MET A 170 -16.49 9.20 -4.89
CA MET A 170 -17.79 8.71 -5.35
C MET A 170 -18.92 9.53 -4.69
N ARG A 171 -18.79 10.87 -4.70
CA ARG A 171 -19.80 11.86 -4.29
C ARG A 171 -20.37 12.60 -5.50
N GLY A 172 -20.21 12.03 -6.69
CA GLY A 172 -21.03 12.37 -7.84
C GLY A 172 -22.38 11.70 -7.67
N ASN A 173 -23.38 12.47 -7.28
CA ASN A 173 -24.80 12.12 -7.30
C ASN A 173 -25.32 12.05 -8.76
N ASP A 174 -24.54 11.47 -9.66
CA ASP A 174 -24.90 11.29 -11.06
C ASP A 174 -25.13 9.81 -11.28
N THR A 175 -26.39 9.44 -11.05
CA THR A 175 -27.14 8.39 -11.72
C THR A 175 -26.34 7.62 -12.78
N LEU A 176 -25.64 6.56 -12.39
CA LEU A 176 -25.53 5.39 -13.26
C LEU A 176 -26.85 4.63 -13.14
N LYS A 177 -27.84 5.11 -13.89
CA LYS A 177 -28.97 4.27 -14.30
C LYS A 177 -28.40 3.18 -15.19
N LEU A 178 -28.40 1.96 -14.69
CA LEU A 178 -28.46 0.75 -15.51
C LEU A 178 -29.52 -0.15 -14.88
#